data_AF-A0A251SWS3-F1
#
_entry.id   AF-A0A251SWS3-F1
#
_cell.length_a   1.000
_cell.length_b   1.000
_cell.length_c   1.000
_cell.angle_alpha   90.00
_cell.angle_beta   90.00
_cell.angle_gamma   90.00
#
_symmetry.space_group_name_H-M   'P 1'
#
loop_
_entity.id
_entity.type
_entity.pdbx_description
1 polymer ?
#
loop_
_entity_poly.entity_id
_entity_poly.type
_entity_poly.pdbx_seq_one_letter_code
_entity_poly.pdbx_strand_id
1 'polypeptide(L)'
;MAPKSSQSRFSLKVMVHKEEKRVIFAEAGSNFVDTLFSIMTFPLATIVRLLHKCPNEKLKPIGSLNNIYQSLLDLSMNSMSAEENKWMLLNPRTSSYDICRKLKLNINDQEPKLFICKDIDCSRRSGARFSICNLAKCGVCGKMMDREIKYEDSTLEDNCDGGVFVSDLVSYIVTDDLRVMPNSPGSIIKLICELGITAASCLEEMAFDIGFDQILTLVKGALLFKCPLTYMVFPSSPVIQNLVNPRHETAFKPFKSKSSKRLKLKVTMQKSTSKFLFAEADCDFVEFLFGLLEIPLGHMIGQLMNGVSPFESLNNLFQSISNMSVGEYINSHTLKDMLLQPQLVHRNLSVNQIFPLSVLRDTTNYCHSYLRLGTFSAYMTRFAKREGLEKEMFCCCNFKDSRVGGRYLKTSAKFILTDDIVITPLTSFSSITLLGKLKVPFDDFEEVEVSIGIDEGLEIFDAALKSMSALTDSLLKKIKETEN
;
A
#
# COMPACT_ATOMS: atom_id res chain seq x y z
N MET A 1 3.00 22.46 -7.74
CA MET A 1 1.94 22.37 -8.76
C MET A 1 1.02 21.25 -8.34
N ALA A 2 -0.29 21.52 -8.16
CA ALA A 2 -1.26 20.47 -7.91
C ALA A 2 -1.23 19.48 -9.08
N PRO A 3 -1.29 18.16 -8.84
CA PRO A 3 -1.34 17.20 -9.93
C PRO A 3 -2.60 17.50 -10.75
N LYS A 4 -2.46 17.54 -12.08
CA LYS A 4 -3.60 17.52 -13.00
C LYS A 4 -4.29 16.15 -12.88
N SER A 5 -5.06 15.91 -11.82
CA SER A 5 -6.17 14.98 -11.90
C SER A 5 -7.23 15.70 -12.72
N SER A 6 -7.31 15.40 -14.01
CA SER A 6 -8.51 15.66 -14.79
C SER A 6 -9.73 15.26 -13.96
N GLN A 7 -10.80 16.06 -14.03
CA GLN A 7 -12.10 15.86 -13.37
C GLN A 7 -12.82 14.60 -13.90
N SER A 8 -12.14 13.46 -13.91
CA SER A 8 -12.75 12.18 -14.24
C SER A 8 -13.80 11.90 -13.17
N ARG A 9 -15.06 11.91 -13.60
CA ARG A 9 -16.20 11.52 -12.79
C ARG A 9 -17.01 10.51 -13.56
N PHE A 10 -17.69 9.64 -12.84
CA PHE A 10 -18.71 8.77 -13.41
C PHE A 10 -19.85 8.65 -12.41
N SER A 11 -21.07 8.44 -12.92
CA SER A 11 -22.25 8.29 -12.09
C SER A 11 -22.48 6.82 -11.78
N LEU A 12 -22.81 6.52 -10.53
CA LEU A 12 -23.12 5.19 -10.04
C LEU A 12 -24.60 5.12 -9.68
N LYS A 13 -25.30 4.07 -10.10
CA LYS A 13 -26.68 3.82 -9.66
C LYS A 13 -26.66 3.07 -8.35
N VAL A 14 -27.26 3.64 -7.32
CA VAL A 14 -27.22 3.10 -5.96
C VAL A 14 -28.66 2.82 -5.51
N MET A 15 -28.90 1.60 -5.05
CA MET A 15 -30.15 1.22 -4.41
C MET A 15 -30.04 1.46 -2.91
N VAL A 16 -30.91 2.30 -2.36
CA VAL A 16 -30.85 2.71 -0.94
C VAL A 16 -32.13 2.38 -0.19
N HIS A 17 -31.99 2.06 1.09
CA HIS A 17 -33.11 2.00 2.02
C HIS A 17 -33.40 3.40 2.56
N LYS A 18 -34.59 3.94 2.26
CA LYS A 18 -34.94 5.34 2.52
C LYS A 18 -34.85 5.72 4.00
N GLU A 19 -35.43 4.89 4.86
CA GLU A 19 -35.55 5.18 6.29
C GLU A 19 -34.21 5.05 7.02
N GLU A 20 -33.48 3.96 6.78
CA GLU A 20 -32.17 3.71 7.38
C GLU A 20 -31.05 4.60 6.82
N LYS A 21 -31.27 5.26 5.68
CA LYS A 21 -30.21 5.93 4.90
C LYS A 21 -29.00 4.99 4.73
N ARG A 22 -29.28 3.80 4.19
CA ARG A 22 -28.32 2.72 4.01
C ARG A 22 -28.27 2.32 2.54
N VAL A 23 -27.08 2.14 2.01
CA VAL A 23 -26.86 1.55 0.69
C VAL A 23 -27.07 0.04 0.78
N ILE A 24 -27.87 -0.51 -0.12
CA ILE A 24 -28.06 -1.97 -0.23
C ILE A 24 -27.03 -2.53 -1.21
N PHE A 25 -27.01 -1.98 -2.41
CA PHE A 25 -26.02 -2.27 -3.44
C PHE A 25 -25.94 -1.12 -4.43
N ALA A 26 -24.92 -1.17 -5.27
CA ALA A 26 -24.76 -0.32 -6.43
C ALA A 26 -24.63 -1.15 -7.70
N GLU A 27 -25.26 -0.70 -8.77
CA GLU A 27 -25.03 -1.21 -10.11
C GLU A 27 -23.90 -0.40 -10.76
N ALA A 28 -22.82 -1.11 -11.11
CA ALA A 28 -21.56 -0.53 -11.52
C ALA A 28 -21.11 -1.04 -12.90
N GLY A 29 -20.56 -0.15 -13.72
CA GLY A 29 -19.77 -0.55 -14.90
C GLY A 29 -18.32 -0.86 -14.54
N SER A 30 -17.55 -1.34 -15.53
CA SER A 30 -16.12 -1.67 -15.41
C SER A 30 -15.29 -0.56 -14.77
N ASN A 31 -15.51 0.70 -15.17
CA ASN A 31 -14.77 1.86 -14.64
C ASN A 31 -14.73 1.95 -13.10
N PHE A 32 -15.87 1.73 -12.42
CA PHE A 32 -15.91 1.75 -10.96
C PHE A 32 -15.26 0.50 -10.36
N VAL A 33 -15.56 -0.68 -10.92
CA VAL A 33 -15.01 -1.95 -10.44
C VAL A 33 -13.49 -2.00 -10.61
N ASP A 34 -12.95 -1.52 -11.73
CA ASP A 34 -11.52 -1.43 -11.97
C ASP A 34 -10.84 -0.49 -10.98
N THR A 35 -11.46 0.66 -10.70
CA THR A 35 -10.98 1.61 -9.69
C THR A 35 -10.96 0.94 -8.31
N LEU A 36 -12.04 0.23 -7.95
CA LEU A 36 -12.17 -0.50 -6.69
C LEU A 36 -11.13 -1.62 -6.57
N PHE A 37 -10.96 -2.43 -7.62
CA PHE A 37 -9.99 -3.54 -7.65
C PHE A 37 -8.56 -3.01 -7.57
N SER A 38 -8.25 -1.87 -8.20
CA SER A 38 -6.91 -1.28 -8.19
C SER A 38 -6.35 -1.01 -6.78
N ILE A 39 -7.22 -0.80 -5.79
CA ILE A 39 -6.86 -0.60 -4.38
C ILE A 39 -6.06 -1.79 -3.83
N MET A 40 -6.36 -3.01 -4.30
CA MET A 40 -5.60 -4.21 -3.92
C MET A 40 -4.12 -4.13 -4.33
N THR A 41 -3.80 -3.31 -5.32
CA THR A 41 -2.43 -3.15 -5.80
C THR A 41 -1.63 -2.10 -5.06
N PHE A 42 -2.24 -1.35 -4.13
CA PHE A 42 -1.57 -0.28 -3.41
C PHE A 42 -0.73 -0.83 -2.26
N PRO A 43 0.55 -0.43 -2.18
CA PRO A 43 1.32 -0.57 -0.97
C PRO A 43 0.66 0.17 0.20
N LEU A 44 0.87 -0.33 1.41
CA LEU A 44 0.36 0.29 2.63
C LEU A 44 0.82 1.75 2.81
N ALA A 45 2.05 2.11 2.41
CA ALA A 45 2.50 3.51 2.40
C ALA A 45 1.61 4.40 1.53
N THR A 46 1.17 3.91 0.37
CA THR A 46 0.25 4.64 -0.51
C THR A 46 -1.11 4.79 0.14
N ILE A 47 -1.64 3.75 0.78
CA ILE A 47 -2.92 3.83 1.50
C ILE A 47 -2.85 4.89 2.61
N VAL A 48 -1.85 4.82 3.50
CA VAL A 48 -1.69 5.80 4.60
C VAL A 48 -1.57 7.23 4.06
N ARG A 49 -0.75 7.43 3.02
CA ARG A 49 -0.56 8.73 2.35
C ARG A 49 -1.84 9.26 1.72
N LEU A 50 -2.65 8.41 1.11
CA LEU A 50 -3.96 8.79 0.58
C LEU A 50 -4.92 9.17 1.71
N LEU A 51 -4.94 8.42 2.81
CA LEU A 51 -5.81 8.73 3.96
C LEU A 51 -5.48 10.07 4.62
N HIS A 52 -4.22 10.52 4.59
CA HIS A 52 -3.84 11.88 5.02
C HIS A 52 -4.47 12.99 4.16
N LYS A 53 -4.92 12.68 2.94
CA LYS A 53 -5.59 13.61 2.03
C LYS A 53 -7.11 13.58 2.16
N CYS A 54 -7.68 12.69 2.98
CA CYS A 54 -9.12 12.61 3.18
C CYS A 54 -9.65 13.93 3.75
N PRO A 55 -10.75 14.50 3.21
CA PRO A 55 -11.36 15.72 3.74
C PRO A 55 -11.83 15.62 5.20
N ASN A 56 -12.13 14.40 5.68
CA ASN A 56 -12.63 14.17 7.02
C ASN A 56 -11.47 13.90 8.01
N GLU A 57 -10.99 14.96 8.67
CA GLU A 57 -9.88 14.93 9.65
C GLU A 57 -10.21 14.17 10.95
N LYS A 58 -11.48 13.94 11.27
CA LYS A 58 -11.90 13.40 12.58
C LYS A 58 -11.50 11.94 12.82
N LEU A 59 -11.19 11.20 11.77
CA LEU A 59 -10.79 9.79 11.84
C LEU A 59 -9.31 9.68 11.48
N LYS A 60 -8.47 9.35 12.47
CA LYS A 60 -7.03 9.19 12.29
C LYS A 60 -6.72 7.95 11.40
N PRO A 61 -5.57 7.93 10.70
CA PRO A 61 -5.18 6.82 9.82
C PRO A 61 -4.85 5.54 10.61
N ILE A 62 -4.75 4.42 9.89
CA ILE A 62 -4.70 3.03 10.38
C ILE A 62 -3.69 2.84 11.53
N GLY A 63 -4.20 2.56 12.74
CA GLY A 63 -3.46 2.08 13.91
C GLY A 63 -2.05 2.65 14.11
N SER A 64 -1.14 1.79 14.56
CA SER A 64 0.29 2.10 14.69
C SER A 64 1.01 2.16 13.33
N LEU A 65 0.43 1.62 12.26
CA LEU A 65 0.98 1.73 10.90
C LEU A 65 1.13 3.21 10.47
N ASN A 66 0.19 4.07 10.87
CA ASN A 66 0.31 5.51 10.67
C ASN A 66 1.56 6.10 11.35
N ASN A 67 1.89 5.63 12.55
CA ASN A 67 3.07 6.09 13.28
C ASN A 67 4.37 5.60 12.62
N ILE A 68 4.38 4.39 12.04
CA ILE A 68 5.53 3.91 11.25
C ILE A 68 5.77 4.84 10.06
N TYR A 69 4.71 5.17 9.31
CA TYR A 69 4.78 6.09 8.17
C TYR A 69 5.24 7.49 8.59
N GLN A 70 4.67 8.03 9.66
CA GLN A 70 5.02 9.35 10.17
C GLN A 70 6.46 9.39 10.71
N SER A 71 6.91 8.34 11.39
CA SER A 71 8.29 8.24 11.87
C SER A 71 9.28 8.21 10.71
N LEU A 72 8.93 7.56 9.60
CA LEU A 72 9.74 7.60 8.37
C LEU A 72 9.80 9.01 7.78
N LEU A 73 8.67 9.75 7.76
CA LEU A 73 8.62 11.15 7.32
C LEU A 73 9.48 12.07 8.19
N ASP A 74 9.52 11.84 9.50
CA ASP A 74 10.26 12.68 10.44
C ASP A 74 11.73 12.26 10.59
N LEU A 75 12.09 11.05 10.14
CA LEU A 75 13.43 10.51 10.26
C LEU A 75 14.47 11.35 9.49
N SER A 76 15.56 11.72 10.17
CA SER A 76 16.63 12.50 9.53
C SER A 76 17.39 11.71 8.46
N MET A 77 17.89 12.40 7.44
CA MET A 77 18.70 11.81 6.37
C MET A 77 20.02 11.21 6.88
N ASN A 78 20.48 11.58 8.08
CA ASN A 78 21.71 11.03 8.65
C ASN A 78 21.61 9.52 8.93
N SER A 79 20.40 9.00 9.16
CA SER A 79 20.14 7.58 9.38
C SER A 79 19.99 6.79 8.08
N MET A 80 19.73 7.46 6.95
CA MET A 80 19.52 6.82 5.65
C MET A 80 20.85 6.49 4.97
N SER A 81 20.94 5.33 4.33
CA SER A 81 22.14 4.94 3.58
C SER A 81 22.35 5.73 2.29
N ALA A 82 21.27 6.24 1.69
CA ALA A 82 21.29 7.14 0.54
C ALA A 82 20.08 8.09 0.59
N GLU A 83 20.19 9.23 -0.09
CA GLU A 83 19.17 10.30 -0.03
C GLU A 83 17.81 9.85 -0.60
N GLU A 84 17.85 9.09 -1.70
CA GLU A 84 16.68 8.52 -2.36
C GLU A 84 15.96 7.43 -1.54
N ASN A 85 16.62 6.78 -0.57
CA ASN A 85 16.05 5.64 0.17
C ASN A 85 14.76 6.00 0.91
N LYS A 86 14.72 7.20 1.50
CA LYS A 86 13.54 7.68 2.22
C LYS A 86 12.37 7.87 1.26
N TRP A 87 12.64 8.44 0.09
CA TRP A 87 11.63 8.60 -0.94
C TRP A 87 11.10 7.24 -1.41
N MET A 88 11.97 6.24 -1.60
CA MET A 88 11.58 4.89 -2.03
C MET A 88 10.62 4.22 -1.04
N LEU A 89 10.92 4.28 0.25
CA LEU A 89 10.09 3.69 1.31
C LEU A 89 8.75 4.42 1.49
N LEU A 90 8.71 5.73 1.24
CA LEU A 90 7.48 6.53 1.29
C LEU A 90 6.62 6.38 0.02
N ASN A 91 7.25 5.99 -1.09
CA ASN A 91 6.63 5.90 -2.42
C ASN A 91 6.94 4.56 -3.10
N PRO A 92 6.65 3.42 -2.45
CA PRO A 92 6.79 2.11 -3.08
C PRO A 92 5.87 2.02 -4.30
N ARG A 93 6.33 1.29 -5.31
CA ARG A 93 5.63 1.11 -6.59
C ARG A 93 5.49 -0.39 -6.90
N THR A 94 4.31 -0.77 -7.37
CA THR A 94 3.99 -2.14 -7.77
C THR A 94 3.99 -2.29 -9.29
N SER A 95 4.05 -3.54 -9.76
CA SER A 95 4.06 -3.89 -11.18
C SER A 95 2.77 -3.48 -11.91
N SER A 96 1.69 -3.23 -11.16
CA SER A 96 0.41 -2.77 -11.69
C SER A 96 0.41 -1.31 -12.11
N TYR A 97 1.41 -0.52 -11.70
CA TYR A 97 1.37 0.93 -11.83
C TYR A 97 1.06 1.39 -13.26
N ASP A 98 1.71 0.80 -14.27
CA ASP A 98 1.51 1.22 -15.66
C ASP A 98 0.12 0.84 -16.19
N ILE A 99 -0.42 -0.30 -15.75
CA ILE A 99 -1.78 -0.73 -16.10
C ILE A 99 -2.82 0.18 -15.41
N CYS A 100 -2.63 0.50 -14.13
CA CYS A 100 -3.53 1.38 -13.38
C CYS A 100 -3.59 2.81 -13.94
N ARG A 101 -2.65 3.24 -14.77
CA ARG A 101 -2.74 4.53 -15.48
C ARG A 101 -3.89 4.58 -16.48
N LYS A 102 -4.36 3.42 -16.96
CA LYS A 102 -5.50 3.32 -17.88
C LYS A 102 -6.85 3.49 -17.17
N LEU A 103 -6.87 3.51 -15.84
CA LEU A 103 -8.09 3.70 -15.07
C LEU A 103 -8.69 5.07 -15.37
N LYS A 104 -9.99 5.10 -15.65
CA LYS A 104 -10.75 6.35 -15.77
C LYS A 104 -10.56 7.24 -14.55
N LEU A 105 -10.54 6.64 -13.36
CA LEU A 105 -10.22 7.32 -12.10
C LEU A 105 -9.11 6.57 -11.36
N ASN A 106 -7.88 7.07 -11.48
CA ASN A 106 -6.76 6.56 -10.70
C ASN A 106 -6.56 7.43 -9.45
N ILE A 107 -6.73 6.85 -8.26
CA ILE A 107 -6.48 7.56 -6.99
C ILE A 107 -5.03 7.48 -6.53
N ASN A 108 -4.16 6.72 -7.22
CA ASN A 108 -2.73 6.77 -6.95
C ASN A 108 -2.20 8.14 -7.36
N ASP A 109 -1.71 8.87 -6.38
CA ASP A 109 -1.28 10.26 -6.44
C ASP A 109 0.21 10.42 -6.81
N GLN A 110 0.86 9.37 -7.31
CA GLN A 110 2.22 9.42 -7.83
C GLN A 110 2.23 9.66 -9.35
N GLU A 111 3.03 10.63 -9.81
CA GLU A 111 3.25 10.86 -11.24
C GLU A 111 4.26 9.86 -11.85
N PRO A 112 4.09 9.47 -13.13
CA PRO A 112 4.89 8.43 -13.79
C PRO A 112 6.26 8.94 -14.23
N LYS A 113 7.02 9.54 -13.32
CA LYS A 113 8.31 10.14 -13.65
C LYS A 113 9.41 9.09 -13.63
N LEU A 114 10.18 9.05 -14.71
CA LEU A 114 11.39 8.27 -14.83
C LEU A 114 12.56 9.21 -15.03
N PHE A 115 13.67 8.91 -14.37
CA PHE A 115 14.87 9.73 -14.41
C PHE A 115 16.08 8.90 -14.82
N ILE A 116 16.90 9.45 -15.71
CA ILE A 116 18.19 8.90 -16.12
C ILE A 116 19.32 9.83 -15.69
N CYS A 117 20.56 9.39 -15.89
CA CYS A 117 21.72 10.20 -15.55
C CYS A 117 21.75 11.49 -16.36
N LYS A 118 22.11 12.60 -15.70
CA LYS A 118 22.28 13.90 -16.37
C LYS A 118 23.37 13.90 -17.43
N ASP A 119 24.38 13.05 -17.23
CA ASP A 119 25.46 12.79 -18.17
C ASP A 119 24.96 11.91 -19.32
N ILE A 120 24.99 12.47 -20.53
CA ILE A 120 24.44 11.86 -21.73
C ILE A 120 25.20 10.59 -22.10
N ASP A 121 26.52 10.63 -22.00
CA ASP A 121 27.36 9.48 -22.32
C ASP A 121 27.07 8.36 -21.34
N CYS A 122 26.90 8.69 -20.06
CA CYS A 122 26.50 7.74 -19.04
C CYS A 122 25.18 7.04 -19.37
N SER A 123 24.19 7.79 -19.82
CA SER A 123 22.84 7.29 -20.12
C SER A 123 22.74 6.46 -21.39
N ARG A 124 23.76 6.49 -22.26
CA ARG A 124 23.83 5.72 -23.51
C ARG A 124 24.63 4.43 -23.41
N ARG A 125 25.22 4.14 -22.24
CA ARG A 125 26.04 2.94 -22.04
C ARG A 125 25.19 1.69 -21.91
N SER A 126 25.75 0.56 -22.32
CA SER A 126 25.20 -0.75 -21.95
C SER A 126 25.13 -0.87 -20.42
N GLY A 127 23.96 -1.28 -19.90
CA GLY A 127 23.72 -1.35 -18.46
C GLY A 127 23.46 0.01 -17.80
N ALA A 128 23.07 1.03 -18.58
CA ALA A 128 22.55 2.28 -18.05
C ALA A 128 21.40 2.02 -17.06
N ARG A 129 21.18 2.96 -16.15
CA ARG A 129 20.19 2.83 -15.08
C ARG A 129 19.16 3.94 -15.16
N PHE A 130 17.94 3.60 -14.77
CA PHE A 130 16.86 4.57 -14.56
C PHE A 130 16.34 4.49 -13.12
N SER A 131 15.72 5.56 -12.66
CA SER A 131 15.16 5.71 -11.31
C SER A 131 13.76 6.32 -11.40
N ILE A 132 12.92 6.09 -10.40
CA ILE A 132 11.65 6.82 -10.21
C ILE A 132 11.80 8.02 -9.26
N CYS A 133 13.02 8.26 -8.76
CA CYS A 133 13.37 9.35 -7.85
C CYS A 133 14.52 10.18 -8.43
N ASN A 134 14.32 11.50 -8.50
CA ASN A 134 15.30 12.47 -9.02
C ASN A 134 16.45 12.76 -8.04
N LEU A 135 16.34 12.32 -6.79
CA LEU A 135 17.42 12.38 -5.79
C LEU A 135 18.44 11.25 -5.99
N ALA A 136 18.21 10.36 -6.97
CA ALA A 136 19.05 9.20 -7.17
C ALA A 136 20.44 9.56 -7.74
N LYS A 137 21.49 8.92 -7.22
CA LYS A 137 22.84 9.03 -7.81
C LYS A 137 23.15 7.90 -8.79
N CYS A 138 23.72 8.21 -9.95
CA CYS A 138 24.12 7.20 -10.92
C CYS A 138 25.21 6.31 -10.31
N GLY A 139 24.94 5.01 -10.17
CA GLY A 139 25.90 4.03 -9.64
C GLY A 139 27.09 3.73 -10.57
N VAL A 140 27.35 4.53 -11.59
CA VAL A 140 28.52 4.39 -12.47
C VAL A 140 29.38 5.66 -12.47
N CYS A 141 28.79 6.85 -12.55
CA CYS A 141 29.54 8.12 -12.56
C CYS A 141 29.33 8.99 -11.31
N GLY A 142 28.47 8.58 -10.38
CA GLY A 142 28.17 9.32 -9.14
C GLY A 142 27.30 10.58 -9.32
N LYS A 143 27.09 11.05 -10.56
CA LYS A 143 26.25 12.22 -10.86
C LYS A 143 24.77 11.94 -10.59
N MET A 144 23.98 12.99 -10.35
CA MET A 144 22.53 12.89 -10.15
C MET A 144 21.81 12.32 -11.37
N MET A 145 20.72 11.60 -11.10
CA MET A 145 19.74 11.11 -12.06
C MET A 145 18.51 11.99 -11.98
N ASP A 146 18.61 13.20 -12.52
CA ASP A 146 17.58 14.25 -12.47
C ASP A 146 17.04 14.59 -13.87
N ARG A 147 17.52 13.91 -14.92
CA ARG A 147 17.01 14.06 -16.29
C ARG A 147 15.75 13.23 -16.45
N GLU A 148 14.60 13.90 -16.42
CA GLU A 148 13.29 13.28 -16.65
C GLU A 148 13.17 12.78 -18.09
N ILE A 149 12.59 11.59 -18.25
CA ILE A 149 12.24 10.99 -19.53
C ILE A 149 10.81 10.45 -19.49
N LYS A 150 10.17 10.43 -20.65
CA LYS A 150 8.83 9.84 -20.80
C LYS A 150 8.94 8.33 -20.99
N TYR A 151 7.91 7.63 -20.56
CA TYR A 151 7.70 6.23 -20.91
C TYR A 151 6.72 6.16 -22.08
N GLU A 152 7.21 5.82 -23.26
CA GLU A 152 6.43 5.69 -24.49
C GLU A 152 6.17 4.22 -24.73
N ASP A 153 4.94 3.79 -24.49
CA ASP A 153 4.53 2.44 -24.78
C ASP A 153 3.31 2.54 -25.69
N SER A 154 3.49 2.14 -26.94
CA SER A 154 2.47 2.15 -27.98
C SER A 154 1.27 1.24 -27.65
N THR A 155 1.34 0.44 -26.58
CA THR A 155 0.20 -0.33 -26.05
C THR A 155 -0.62 0.45 -24.99
N LEU A 156 -0.20 1.67 -24.66
CA LEU A 156 -0.87 2.60 -23.75
C LEU A 156 -1.58 3.73 -24.51
N GLU A 157 -1.92 3.55 -25.79
CA GLU A 157 -2.73 4.54 -26.52
C GLU A 157 -3.96 4.95 -25.71
N ASP A 158 -4.08 6.27 -25.51
CA ASP A 158 -5.19 6.96 -24.86
C ASP A 158 -6.43 6.78 -25.75
N ASN A 159 -7.17 5.70 -25.54
CA ASN A 159 -8.63 5.60 -25.72
C ASN A 159 -9.02 4.13 -25.61
N CYS A 160 -9.25 3.67 -24.39
CA CYS A 160 -10.07 2.49 -24.19
C CYS A 160 -11.17 2.89 -23.21
N ASP A 161 -12.36 3.13 -23.73
CA ASP A 161 -13.59 3.20 -22.92
C ASP A 161 -13.94 1.83 -22.30
N GLY A 162 -13.08 0.82 -22.51
CA GLY A 162 -13.19 -0.54 -22.00
C GLY A 162 -12.41 -0.79 -20.71
N GLY A 163 -12.74 -1.90 -20.06
CA GLY A 163 -12.30 -2.20 -18.70
C GLY A 163 -10.83 -2.62 -18.62
N VAL A 164 -10.15 -2.14 -17.58
CA VAL A 164 -8.71 -2.33 -17.34
C VAL A 164 -8.43 -3.73 -16.80
N PHE A 165 -9.11 -4.11 -15.72
CA PHE A 165 -9.03 -5.43 -15.11
C PHE A 165 -10.21 -6.30 -15.52
N VAL A 166 -11.42 -5.73 -15.47
CA VAL A 166 -12.67 -6.45 -15.71
C VAL A 166 -13.25 -6.18 -17.08
N SER A 167 -14.16 -7.04 -17.52
CA SER A 167 -14.90 -6.89 -18.78
C SER A 167 -15.81 -5.66 -18.73
N ASP A 168 -15.80 -4.87 -19.79
CA ASP A 168 -16.70 -3.73 -20.04
C ASP A 168 -18.01 -4.13 -20.71
N LEU A 169 -18.13 -5.38 -21.16
CA LEU A 169 -19.31 -5.91 -21.83
C LEU A 169 -20.46 -6.22 -20.86
N VAL A 170 -20.21 -6.15 -19.55
CA VAL A 170 -21.16 -6.51 -18.49
C VAL A 170 -21.15 -5.46 -17.38
N SER A 171 -22.27 -5.38 -16.66
CA SER A 171 -22.36 -4.61 -15.41
C SER A 171 -22.22 -5.54 -14.19
N TYR A 172 -21.91 -4.94 -13.06
CA TYR A 172 -21.62 -5.61 -11.80
C TYR A 172 -22.50 -5.06 -10.70
N ILE A 173 -22.78 -5.89 -9.70
CA ILE A 173 -23.39 -5.48 -8.45
C ILE A 173 -22.27 -5.35 -7.42
N VAL A 174 -22.20 -4.19 -6.77
CA VAL A 174 -21.31 -3.94 -5.63
C VAL A 174 -22.15 -3.72 -4.39
N THR A 175 -22.04 -4.65 -3.45
CA THR A 175 -22.74 -4.59 -2.16
C THR A 175 -22.08 -3.59 -1.21
N ASP A 176 -22.81 -3.17 -0.17
CA ASP A 176 -22.31 -2.20 0.82
C ASP A 176 -20.98 -2.62 1.44
N ASP A 177 -20.78 -3.92 1.69
CA ASP A 177 -19.54 -4.50 2.22
C ASP A 177 -18.52 -4.90 1.15
N LEU A 178 -18.63 -4.32 -0.05
CA LEU A 178 -17.71 -4.43 -1.19
C LEU A 178 -17.57 -5.81 -1.83
N ARG A 179 -18.53 -6.72 -1.66
CA ARG A 179 -18.62 -7.88 -2.57
C ARG A 179 -19.01 -7.39 -3.96
N VAL A 180 -18.22 -7.78 -4.95
CA VAL A 180 -18.47 -7.56 -6.37
C VAL A 180 -18.91 -8.89 -7.00
N MET A 181 -20.01 -8.87 -7.73
CA MET A 181 -20.54 -10.01 -8.47
C MET A 181 -21.14 -9.57 -9.81
N PRO A 182 -21.27 -10.48 -10.79
CA PRO A 182 -21.95 -10.19 -12.04
C PRO A 182 -23.37 -9.68 -11.81
N ASN A 183 -23.82 -8.71 -12.61
CA ASN A 183 -25.20 -8.25 -12.51
C ASN A 183 -26.16 -9.33 -13.01
N SER A 184 -27.01 -9.80 -12.11
CA SER A 184 -28.15 -10.65 -12.46
C SER A 184 -29.35 -10.28 -11.58
N PRO A 185 -30.57 -10.20 -12.15
CA PRO A 185 -31.77 -9.95 -11.36
C PRO A 185 -31.97 -10.97 -10.23
N GLY A 186 -31.59 -12.23 -10.47
CA GLY A 186 -31.63 -13.28 -9.46
C GLY A 186 -30.72 -13.00 -8.26
N SER A 187 -29.50 -12.51 -8.51
CA SER A 187 -28.55 -12.11 -7.45
C SER A 187 -29.09 -10.94 -6.63
N ILE A 188 -29.71 -9.94 -7.29
CA ILE A 188 -30.30 -8.77 -6.62
C ILE A 188 -31.45 -9.20 -5.70
N ILE A 189 -32.39 -10.01 -6.22
CA ILE A 189 -33.53 -10.47 -5.44
C ILE A 189 -33.06 -11.30 -4.24
N LYS A 190 -32.10 -12.20 -4.44
CA LYS A 190 -31.51 -13.00 -3.37
C LYS A 190 -30.89 -12.11 -2.28
N LEU A 191 -30.11 -11.09 -2.67
CA LEU A 191 -29.51 -10.14 -1.74
C LEU A 191 -30.57 -9.38 -0.93
N ILE A 192 -31.62 -8.88 -1.58
CA ILE A 192 -32.72 -8.16 -0.92
C ILE A 192 -33.42 -9.07 0.11
N CYS A 193 -33.68 -10.33 -0.25
CA CYS A 193 -34.26 -11.32 0.66
C CYS A 193 -33.34 -11.64 1.85
N GLU A 194 -32.03 -11.82 1.62
CA GLU A 194 -31.04 -12.09 2.67
C GLU A 194 -30.94 -10.94 3.68
N LEU A 195 -31.17 -9.70 3.22
CA LEU A 195 -31.22 -8.51 4.08
C LEU A 195 -32.56 -8.32 4.80
N GLY A 196 -33.52 -9.23 4.62
CA GLY A 196 -34.83 -9.18 5.29
C GLY A 196 -35.75 -8.07 4.78
N ILE A 197 -35.50 -7.51 3.59
CA ILE A 197 -36.29 -6.41 3.03
C ILE A 197 -37.55 -7.00 2.38
N THR A 198 -38.71 -6.72 2.96
CA THR A 198 -39.99 -7.34 2.57
C THR A 198 -40.80 -6.55 1.55
N ALA A 199 -40.53 -5.24 1.40
CA ALA A 199 -41.28 -4.37 0.51
C ALA A 199 -40.36 -3.47 -0.34
N ALA A 200 -40.59 -3.46 -1.65
CA ALA A 200 -39.85 -2.60 -2.58
C ALA A 200 -40.11 -1.09 -2.34
N SER A 201 -41.21 -0.73 -1.66
CA SER A 201 -41.52 0.66 -1.30
C SER A 201 -40.48 1.31 -0.38
N CYS A 202 -39.75 0.50 0.39
CA CYS A 202 -38.65 0.93 1.27
C CYS A 202 -37.37 1.32 0.50
N LEU A 203 -37.29 0.91 -0.77
CA LEU A 203 -36.11 1.08 -1.62
C LEU A 203 -36.27 2.25 -2.58
N GLU A 204 -35.14 2.89 -2.89
CA GLU A 204 -35.04 4.00 -3.84
C GLU A 204 -33.80 3.84 -4.72
N GLU A 205 -33.95 4.08 -6.02
CA GLU A 205 -32.81 4.25 -6.92
C GLU A 205 -32.33 5.71 -6.85
N MET A 206 -31.03 5.89 -6.64
CA MET A 206 -30.37 7.18 -6.61
C MET A 206 -29.13 7.16 -7.49
N ALA A 207 -28.97 8.21 -8.31
CA ALA A 207 -27.71 8.45 -9.01
C ALA A 207 -26.71 9.14 -8.07
N PHE A 208 -25.47 8.65 -8.04
CA PHE A 208 -24.42 9.17 -7.18
C PHE A 208 -23.13 9.40 -7.98
N ASP A 209 -22.67 10.66 -8.05
CA ASP A 209 -21.47 11.00 -8.80
C ASP A 209 -20.19 10.72 -8.01
N ILE A 210 -19.33 9.90 -8.62
CA ILE A 210 -18.07 9.46 -8.03
C ILE A 210 -16.91 10.20 -8.67
N GLY A 211 -16.12 10.86 -7.82
CA GLY A 211 -14.80 11.39 -8.14
C GLY A 211 -13.75 10.92 -7.13
N PHE A 212 -12.59 11.59 -7.16
CA PHE A 212 -11.43 11.25 -6.32
C PHE A 212 -11.79 11.22 -4.83
N ASP A 213 -12.45 12.26 -4.33
CA ASP A 213 -12.81 12.38 -2.90
C ASP A 213 -13.80 11.29 -2.45
N GLN A 214 -14.72 10.88 -3.33
CA GLN A 214 -15.68 9.83 -3.05
C GLN A 214 -14.97 8.48 -2.91
N ILE A 215 -14.09 8.11 -3.86
CA ILE A 215 -13.30 6.87 -3.75
C ILE A 215 -12.37 6.91 -2.53
N LEU A 216 -11.78 8.06 -2.23
CA LEU A 216 -10.93 8.19 -1.05
C LEU A 216 -11.74 8.00 0.26
N THR A 217 -12.96 8.52 0.29
CA THR A 217 -13.91 8.28 1.39
C THR A 217 -14.30 6.80 1.47
N LEU A 218 -14.48 6.13 0.33
CA LEU A 218 -14.76 4.70 0.26
C LEU A 218 -13.62 3.85 0.82
N VAL A 219 -12.37 4.12 0.43
CA VAL A 219 -11.17 3.43 0.94
C VAL A 219 -11.08 3.60 2.45
N LYS A 220 -11.26 4.83 2.94
CA LYS A 220 -11.28 5.11 4.38
C LYS A 220 -12.41 4.36 5.08
N GLY A 221 -13.60 4.30 4.47
CA GLY A 221 -14.71 3.53 4.98
C GLY A 221 -14.39 2.04 5.07
N ALA A 222 -13.76 1.47 4.04
CA ALA A 222 -13.48 0.03 3.96
C ALA A 222 -12.47 -0.45 5.00
N LEU A 223 -11.65 0.46 5.51
CA LEU A 223 -10.67 0.20 6.57
C LEU A 223 -11.24 0.37 7.98
N LEU A 224 -12.39 1.05 8.13
CA LEU A 224 -12.93 1.47 9.42
C LEU A 224 -14.32 0.90 9.72
N PHE A 225 -15.13 0.62 8.70
CA PHE A 225 -16.54 0.26 8.83
C PHE A 225 -16.88 -0.97 7.98
N LYS A 226 -17.95 -1.68 8.36
CA LYS A 226 -18.50 -2.80 7.57
C LYS A 226 -19.32 -2.35 6.36
N CYS A 227 -19.75 -1.09 6.34
CA CYS A 227 -20.66 -0.50 5.35
C CYS A 227 -20.03 0.71 4.60
N PRO A 228 -18.92 0.51 3.88
CA PRO A 228 -18.19 1.60 3.23
C PRO A 228 -18.99 2.35 2.15
N LEU A 229 -19.91 1.71 1.40
CA LEU A 229 -20.74 2.46 0.44
C LEU A 229 -21.72 3.37 1.18
N THR A 230 -22.35 2.89 2.25
CA THR A 230 -23.20 3.71 3.12
C THR A 230 -22.41 4.87 3.71
N TYR A 231 -21.17 4.64 4.18
CA TYR A 231 -20.31 5.72 4.66
C TYR A 231 -19.96 6.75 3.57
N MET A 232 -19.72 6.31 2.34
CA MET A 232 -19.43 7.19 1.21
C MET A 232 -20.65 8.04 0.80
N VAL A 233 -21.85 7.44 0.76
CA VAL A 233 -23.08 8.09 0.28
C VAL A 233 -23.78 8.88 1.39
N PHE A 234 -23.82 8.35 2.61
CA PHE A 234 -24.45 8.93 3.78
C PHE A 234 -23.50 8.96 5.00
N PRO A 235 -22.45 9.82 5.02
CA PRO A 235 -21.47 9.83 6.10
C PRO A 235 -22.02 10.06 7.51
N SER A 236 -23.24 10.61 7.63
CA SER A 236 -23.96 10.86 8.89
C SER A 236 -25.05 9.84 9.19
N SER A 237 -25.11 8.71 8.46
CA SER A 237 -26.10 7.67 8.70
C SER A 237 -25.95 7.09 10.12
N PRO A 238 -27.06 6.91 10.86
CA PRO A 238 -27.01 6.32 12.20
C PRO A 238 -26.50 4.88 12.17
N VAL A 239 -26.61 4.17 11.04
CA VAL A 239 -26.11 2.80 10.87
C VAL A 239 -24.58 2.73 11.05
N ILE A 240 -23.85 3.79 10.68
CA ILE A 240 -22.39 3.84 10.76
C ILE A 240 -21.91 3.95 12.22
N GLN A 241 -22.67 4.66 13.08
CA GLN A 241 -22.27 4.91 14.48
C GLN A 241 -22.21 3.64 15.33
N ASN A 242 -22.87 2.57 14.88
CA ASN A 242 -23.00 1.32 15.63
C ASN A 242 -22.00 0.23 15.21
N LEU A 243 -21.05 0.50 14.29
CA LEU A 243 -20.27 -0.56 13.64
C LEU A 243 -18.74 -0.37 13.74
N VAL A 244 -18.14 -1.38 14.40
CA VAL A 244 -16.72 -1.80 14.47
C VAL A 244 -15.82 -1.10 15.49
N ASN A 245 -15.49 -1.84 16.55
CA ASN A 245 -14.22 -1.71 17.24
C ASN A 245 -13.26 -2.75 16.63
N PRO A 246 -12.19 -2.35 15.89
CA PRO A 246 -11.26 -3.27 15.24
C PRO A 246 -10.60 -4.29 16.17
N ARG A 247 -10.67 -4.04 17.49
CA ARG A 247 -10.08 -4.88 18.54
C ARG A 247 -10.73 -6.26 18.70
N HIS A 248 -11.95 -6.50 18.21
CA HIS A 248 -12.77 -7.58 18.76
C HIS A 248 -13.16 -8.78 17.87
N GLU A 249 -12.89 -8.84 16.57
CA GLU A 249 -13.65 -9.81 15.74
C GLU A 249 -12.90 -10.86 14.91
N THR A 250 -11.57 -10.83 14.75
CA THR A 250 -10.90 -11.86 13.93
C THR A 250 -9.80 -12.60 14.65
N ALA A 251 -9.99 -13.92 14.80
CA ALA A 251 -8.92 -14.84 15.18
C ALA A 251 -7.88 -14.86 14.07
N PHE A 252 -6.74 -14.21 14.33
CA PHE A 252 -5.60 -14.17 13.42
C PHE A 252 -5.10 -15.59 13.16
N LYS A 253 -5.10 -16.03 11.90
CA LYS A 253 -4.50 -17.30 11.47
C LYS A 253 -3.23 -16.99 10.69
N PRO A 254 -2.06 -16.96 11.35
CA PRO A 254 -0.82 -16.58 10.69
C PRO A 254 -0.48 -17.51 9.53
N PHE A 255 0.07 -16.93 8.48
CA PHE A 255 0.84 -17.65 7.49
C PHE A 255 2.01 -18.39 8.16
N LYS A 256 2.11 -19.71 7.96
CA LYS A 256 3.19 -20.52 8.50
C LYS A 256 4.33 -20.58 7.50
N SER A 257 5.49 -20.04 7.85
CA SER A 257 6.71 -20.12 7.04
C SER A 257 7.90 -20.67 7.81
N LYS A 258 8.79 -21.30 7.06
CA LYS A 258 10.03 -21.92 7.56
C LYS A 258 11.22 -20.96 7.57
N SER A 259 11.00 -19.65 7.50
CA SER A 259 12.09 -18.68 7.55
C SER A 259 12.88 -18.82 8.85
N SER A 260 14.20 -19.03 8.73
CA SER A 260 15.10 -19.09 9.88
C SER A 260 15.61 -17.72 10.32
N LYS A 261 15.30 -16.66 9.56
CA LYS A 261 15.76 -15.31 9.88
C LYS A 261 15.01 -14.78 11.11
N ARG A 262 15.77 -14.30 12.09
CA ARG A 262 15.25 -13.67 13.29
C ARG A 262 15.96 -12.34 13.54
N LEU A 263 15.20 -11.35 13.99
CA LEU A 263 15.67 -10.03 14.39
C LEU A 263 15.69 -9.96 15.92
N LYS A 264 16.52 -9.09 16.48
CA LYS A 264 16.60 -8.88 17.93
C LYS A 264 15.94 -7.55 18.28
N LEU A 265 15.17 -7.56 19.36
CA LEU A 265 14.54 -6.37 19.92
C LEU A 265 14.76 -6.38 21.43
N LYS A 266 15.26 -5.28 21.98
CA LYS A 266 15.46 -5.15 23.42
C LYS A 266 14.28 -4.38 24.00
N VAL A 267 13.45 -5.04 24.79
CA VAL A 267 12.22 -4.47 25.35
C VAL A 267 12.49 -4.05 26.80
N THR A 268 12.12 -2.83 27.16
CA THR A 268 12.15 -2.34 28.54
C THR A 268 10.75 -2.39 29.14
N MET A 269 10.62 -3.04 30.29
CA MET A 269 9.37 -3.21 31.01
C MET A 269 9.45 -2.64 32.42
N GLN A 270 8.31 -2.27 32.98
CA GLN A 270 8.19 -1.92 34.40
C GLN A 270 8.10 -3.20 35.23
N LYS A 271 9.04 -3.41 36.17
CA LYS A 271 9.09 -4.63 36.99
C LYS A 271 7.83 -4.82 37.82
N SER A 272 7.37 -3.75 38.48
CA SER A 272 6.27 -3.83 39.43
C SER A 272 4.91 -4.18 38.79
N THR A 273 4.72 -3.89 37.50
CA THR A 273 3.44 -4.07 36.82
C THR A 273 3.53 -4.94 35.56
N SER A 274 4.72 -5.39 35.18
CA SER A 274 5.00 -6.06 33.90
C SER A 274 4.42 -5.29 32.70
N LYS A 275 4.55 -3.95 32.72
CA LYS A 275 4.01 -3.08 31.67
C LYS A 275 5.11 -2.73 30.68
N PHE A 276 4.80 -2.79 29.38
CA PHE A 276 5.71 -2.31 28.34
C PHE A 276 5.97 -0.80 28.49
N LEU A 277 7.23 -0.38 28.41
CA LEU A 277 7.63 1.03 28.45
C LEU A 277 8.09 1.51 27.08
N PHE A 278 9.15 0.89 26.55
CA PHE A 278 9.71 1.17 25.23
C PHE A 278 10.59 0.02 24.78
N ALA A 279 11.00 0.04 23.52
CA ALA A 279 11.99 -0.90 22.99
C ALA A 279 13.17 -0.17 22.35
N GLU A 280 14.36 -0.74 22.49
CA GLU A 280 15.55 -0.35 21.75
C GLU A 280 15.77 -1.31 20.59
N ALA A 281 15.96 -0.74 19.40
CA ALA A 281 16.15 -1.50 18.17
C ALA A 281 17.39 -1.03 17.41
N ASP A 282 17.98 -1.98 16.68
CA ASP A 282 18.93 -1.64 15.63
C ASP A 282 18.23 -1.30 14.32
N CYS A 283 19.03 -0.94 13.31
CA CYS A 283 18.53 -0.67 11.98
C CYS A 283 17.85 -1.87 11.32
N ASP A 284 18.12 -3.12 11.73
CA ASP A 284 17.60 -4.31 11.06
C ASP A 284 16.12 -4.47 11.37
N PHE A 285 15.76 -4.31 12.66
CA PHE A 285 14.35 -4.33 13.08
C PHE A 285 13.57 -3.11 12.55
N VAL A 286 14.15 -1.92 12.57
CA VAL A 286 13.47 -0.71 12.05
C VAL A 286 13.29 -0.77 10.54
N GLU A 287 14.26 -1.31 9.79
CA GLU A 287 14.10 -1.51 8.34
C GLU A 287 13.02 -2.56 8.02
N PHE A 288 12.87 -3.59 8.85
CA PHE A 288 11.74 -4.51 8.76
C PHE A 288 10.39 -3.79 8.97
N LEU A 289 10.28 -2.94 9.99
CA LEU A 289 9.07 -2.15 10.23
C LEU A 289 8.73 -1.20 9.07
N PHE A 290 9.72 -0.52 8.51
CA PHE A 290 9.51 0.29 7.29
C PHE A 290 9.14 -0.57 6.08
N GLY A 291 9.65 -1.80 6.00
CA GLY A 291 9.27 -2.77 4.98
C GLY A 291 7.78 -3.16 5.02
N LEU A 292 7.09 -2.96 6.15
CA LEU A 292 5.63 -3.14 6.22
C LEU A 292 4.89 -2.18 5.28
N LEU A 293 5.43 -0.97 5.08
CA LEU A 293 4.84 0.04 4.21
C LEU A 293 4.91 -0.34 2.72
N GLU A 294 5.88 -1.18 2.34
CA GLU A 294 6.04 -1.66 0.97
C GLU A 294 5.00 -2.74 0.60
N ILE A 295 4.32 -3.36 1.57
CA ILE A 295 3.43 -4.51 1.32
C ILE A 295 2.17 -4.06 0.57
N PRO A 296 1.88 -4.62 -0.62
CA PRO A 296 0.61 -4.37 -1.32
C PRO A 296 -0.57 -5.03 -0.62
N LEU A 297 -1.72 -4.35 -0.62
CA LEU A 297 -2.92 -4.79 0.11
C LEU A 297 -3.40 -6.20 -0.27
N GLY A 298 -3.44 -6.53 -1.56
CA GLY A 298 -3.82 -7.86 -2.04
C GLY A 298 -2.89 -8.95 -1.53
N HIS A 299 -1.58 -8.69 -1.53
CA HIS A 299 -0.58 -9.61 -0.98
C HIS A 299 -0.73 -9.77 0.54
N MET A 300 -0.97 -8.68 1.27
CA MET A 300 -1.24 -8.71 2.70
C MET A 300 -2.43 -9.63 3.02
N ILE A 301 -3.58 -9.37 2.39
CA ILE A 301 -4.81 -10.12 2.65
C ILE A 301 -4.63 -11.58 2.23
N GLY A 302 -4.18 -11.84 1.00
CA GLY A 302 -4.11 -13.19 0.45
C GLY A 302 -3.01 -14.06 1.06
N GLN A 303 -1.77 -13.57 1.07
CA GLN A 303 -0.60 -14.37 1.41
C GLN A 303 -0.24 -14.30 2.89
N LEU A 304 -0.26 -13.10 3.49
CA LEU A 304 0.18 -12.94 4.89
C LEU A 304 -0.93 -13.26 5.89
N MET A 305 -2.19 -13.00 5.52
CA MET A 305 -3.37 -13.13 6.39
C MET A 305 -4.34 -14.23 5.95
N ASN A 306 -3.98 -15.05 4.96
CA ASN A 306 -4.79 -16.19 4.48
C ASN A 306 -6.25 -15.82 4.13
N GLY A 307 -6.45 -14.65 3.52
CA GLY A 307 -7.76 -14.12 3.12
C GLY A 307 -8.55 -13.44 4.23
N VAL A 308 -8.02 -13.37 5.47
CA VAL A 308 -8.76 -12.86 6.64
C VAL A 308 -7.95 -11.78 7.35
N SER A 309 -8.09 -10.54 6.89
CA SER A 309 -7.54 -9.35 7.55
C SER A 309 -8.53 -8.71 8.55
N PRO A 310 -8.10 -7.75 9.38
CA PRO A 310 -9.01 -6.90 10.16
C PRO A 310 -10.05 -6.11 9.35
N PHE A 311 -9.88 -5.99 8.04
CA PHE A 311 -10.75 -5.16 7.19
C PHE A 311 -11.74 -6.03 6.42
N GLU A 312 -12.91 -6.28 7.00
CA GLU A 312 -13.91 -7.23 6.46
C GLU A 312 -14.32 -6.90 5.01
N SER A 313 -14.61 -5.63 4.70
CA SER A 313 -14.99 -5.24 3.34
C SER A 313 -13.87 -5.45 2.32
N LEU A 314 -12.60 -5.32 2.73
CA LEU A 314 -11.47 -5.62 1.86
C LEU A 314 -11.24 -7.13 1.70
N ASN A 315 -11.54 -7.94 2.71
CA ASN A 315 -11.56 -9.41 2.58
C ASN A 315 -12.60 -9.85 1.55
N ASN A 316 -13.81 -9.29 1.64
CA ASN A 316 -14.90 -9.51 0.68
C ASN A 316 -14.46 -9.15 -0.75
N LEU A 317 -13.83 -7.98 -0.91
CA LEU A 317 -13.32 -7.53 -2.20
C LEU A 317 -12.25 -8.47 -2.77
N PHE A 318 -11.29 -8.90 -1.93
CA PHE A 318 -10.26 -9.88 -2.30
C PHE A 318 -10.88 -11.22 -2.71
N GLN A 319 -11.89 -11.69 -1.98
CA GLN A 319 -12.60 -12.92 -2.28
C GLN A 319 -13.40 -12.81 -3.59
N SER A 320 -14.03 -11.68 -3.86
CA SER A 320 -14.70 -11.40 -5.14
C SER A 320 -13.73 -11.52 -6.31
N ILE A 321 -12.54 -10.91 -6.23
CA ILE A 321 -11.51 -11.05 -7.27
C ILE A 321 -11.08 -12.51 -7.41
N SER A 322 -10.85 -13.20 -6.29
CA SER A 322 -10.41 -14.60 -6.26
C SER A 322 -11.40 -15.55 -6.94
N ASN A 323 -12.70 -15.34 -6.73
CA ASN A 323 -13.76 -16.21 -7.25
C ASN A 323 -14.19 -15.87 -8.69
N MET A 324 -13.86 -14.69 -9.20
CA MET A 324 -14.29 -14.21 -10.51
C MET A 324 -13.70 -15.04 -11.67
N SER A 325 -14.52 -15.44 -12.65
CA SER A 325 -14.07 -16.21 -13.81
C SER A 325 -13.26 -15.36 -14.80
N VAL A 326 -12.14 -15.94 -15.26
CA VAL A 326 -11.24 -15.31 -16.24
C VAL A 326 -11.81 -15.47 -17.65
N GLY A 327 -11.74 -14.41 -18.45
CA GLY A 327 -12.25 -14.33 -19.81
C GLY A 327 -13.70 -13.83 -19.89
N GLU A 328 -14.52 -14.12 -18.88
CA GLU A 328 -15.92 -13.69 -18.81
C GLU A 328 -16.07 -12.36 -18.04
N TYR A 329 -15.49 -12.29 -16.84
CA TYR A 329 -15.60 -11.11 -15.96
C TYR A 329 -14.25 -10.43 -15.73
N ILE A 330 -13.16 -11.18 -15.56
CA ILE A 330 -11.81 -10.59 -15.47
C ILE A 330 -11.01 -10.90 -16.74
N ASN A 331 -10.36 -9.91 -17.32
CA ASN A 331 -9.87 -9.98 -18.70
C ASN A 331 -8.72 -10.99 -18.90
N SER A 332 -7.90 -11.26 -17.88
CA SER A 332 -6.84 -12.27 -17.97
C SER A 332 -6.39 -12.80 -16.61
N HIS A 333 -5.73 -13.97 -16.62
CA HIS A 333 -5.06 -14.52 -15.44
C HIS A 333 -3.98 -13.58 -14.92
N THR A 334 -3.18 -12.98 -15.81
CA THR A 334 -2.11 -12.04 -15.43
C THR A 334 -2.66 -10.84 -14.66
N LEU A 335 -3.80 -10.28 -15.09
CA LEU A 335 -4.44 -9.16 -14.39
C LEU A 335 -5.03 -9.59 -13.05
N LYS A 336 -5.62 -10.79 -12.98
CA LYS A 336 -6.11 -11.37 -11.72
C LYS A 336 -4.98 -11.56 -10.71
N ASP A 337 -3.88 -12.16 -11.13
CA ASP A 337 -2.70 -12.40 -10.29
C ASP A 337 -2.07 -11.09 -9.84
N MET A 338 -2.07 -10.06 -10.69
CA MET A 338 -1.61 -8.72 -10.35
C MET A 338 -2.42 -8.05 -9.26
N LEU A 339 -3.73 -8.33 -9.16
CA LEU A 339 -4.59 -7.85 -8.07
C LEU A 339 -4.40 -8.64 -6.79
N LEU A 340 -4.33 -9.98 -6.88
CA LEU A 340 -4.25 -10.88 -5.72
C LEU A 340 -2.86 -10.95 -5.11
N GLN A 341 -1.80 -10.85 -5.93
CA GLN A 341 -0.41 -10.90 -5.50
C GLN A 341 0.43 -9.84 -6.25
N PRO A 342 0.15 -8.54 -6.02
CA PRO A 342 0.91 -7.47 -6.66
C PRO A 342 2.39 -7.59 -6.32
N GLN A 343 3.25 -7.47 -7.32
CA GLN A 343 4.70 -7.56 -7.16
C GLN A 343 5.29 -6.15 -7.03
N LEU A 344 6.34 -5.99 -6.23
CA LEU A 344 7.04 -4.71 -6.11
C LEU A 344 8.00 -4.47 -7.28
N VAL A 345 8.12 -3.21 -7.70
CA VAL A 345 9.10 -2.76 -8.69
C VAL A 345 10.39 -2.39 -7.96
N HIS A 346 11.08 -3.41 -7.49
CA HIS A 346 12.44 -3.30 -6.97
C HIS A 346 13.38 -4.20 -7.77
N ARG A 347 14.68 -4.06 -7.52
CA ARG A 347 15.64 -5.04 -8.01
C ARG A 347 15.76 -6.23 -7.06
N ASN A 348 15.83 -5.95 -5.75
CA ASN A 348 15.80 -6.95 -4.69
C ASN A 348 14.97 -6.43 -3.50
N LEU A 349 14.64 -7.28 -2.54
CA LEU A 349 14.07 -6.88 -1.24
C LEU A 349 15.16 -6.60 -0.21
N SER A 350 14.85 -5.80 0.81
CA SER A 350 15.78 -5.56 1.93
C SER A 350 16.30 -6.90 2.43
N VAL A 351 17.60 -6.93 2.79
CA VAL A 351 18.20 -8.11 3.43
C VAL A 351 17.48 -8.47 4.72
N ASN A 352 16.76 -7.52 5.34
CA ASN A 352 16.03 -7.66 6.59
C ASN A 352 14.54 -7.92 6.46
N GLN A 353 14.03 -8.05 5.24
CA GLN A 353 12.63 -8.41 5.03
C GLN A 353 12.39 -9.86 5.50
N ILE A 354 11.48 -10.03 6.46
CA ILE A 354 11.08 -11.34 7.00
C ILE A 354 9.95 -11.94 6.17
N PHE A 355 9.08 -11.09 5.61
CA PHE A 355 7.90 -11.55 4.88
C PHE A 355 8.23 -11.96 3.43
N PRO A 356 7.54 -12.98 2.88
CA PRO A 356 7.78 -13.48 1.54
C PRO A 356 7.19 -12.56 0.46
N LEU A 357 7.77 -11.37 0.30
CA LEU A 357 7.34 -10.44 -0.75
C LEU A 357 7.88 -10.89 -2.11
N SER A 358 7.12 -10.58 -3.16
CA SER A 358 7.52 -10.82 -4.54
C SER A 358 7.97 -9.51 -5.19
N VAL A 359 9.02 -9.61 -5.99
CA VAL A 359 9.58 -8.48 -6.75
C VAL A 359 9.51 -8.85 -8.22
N LEU A 360 9.05 -7.92 -9.04
CA LEU A 360 9.07 -8.07 -10.49
C LEU A 360 10.53 -8.01 -10.95
N ARG A 361 11.11 -9.20 -11.17
CA ARG A 361 12.46 -9.31 -11.73
C ARG A 361 12.36 -9.13 -13.24
N ASP A 362 12.85 -7.98 -13.70
CA ASP A 362 13.27 -7.75 -15.08
C ASP A 362 12.17 -7.79 -16.15
N THR A 363 11.48 -6.65 -16.35
CA THR A 363 11.08 -6.28 -17.72
C THR A 363 12.25 -5.56 -18.37
N THR A 364 12.74 -6.09 -19.50
CA THR A 364 13.79 -5.41 -20.26
C THR A 364 13.25 -4.08 -20.76
N ASN A 365 13.76 -2.99 -20.19
CA ASN A 365 13.42 -1.64 -20.59
C ASN A 365 14.52 -1.09 -21.49
N TYR A 366 14.15 -0.39 -22.54
CA TYR A 366 15.06 0.22 -23.51
C TYR A 366 14.95 1.73 -23.42
N CYS A 367 16.07 2.39 -23.12
CA CYS A 367 16.17 3.83 -23.23
C CYS A 367 16.61 4.16 -24.65
N HIS A 368 15.71 4.81 -25.39
CA HIS A 368 15.97 5.37 -26.71
C HIS A 368 16.41 6.81 -26.54
N SER A 369 17.44 7.21 -27.27
CA SER A 369 17.98 8.56 -27.19
C SER A 369 18.47 9.04 -28.56
N TYR A 370 18.30 10.33 -28.80
CA TYR A 370 18.73 10.96 -30.03
C TYR A 370 19.14 12.41 -29.78
N LEU A 371 19.82 13.01 -30.76
CA LEU A 371 20.24 14.40 -30.75
C LEU A 371 19.56 15.11 -31.92
N ARG A 372 18.68 16.07 -31.62
CA ARG A 372 18.01 16.90 -32.63
C ARG A 372 18.43 18.35 -32.43
N LEU A 373 19.08 18.96 -33.43
CA LEU A 373 19.55 20.36 -33.38
C LEU A 373 20.36 20.68 -32.11
N GLY A 374 21.24 19.76 -31.68
CA GLY A 374 22.06 19.92 -30.47
C GLY A 374 21.33 19.62 -29.15
N THR A 375 20.02 19.35 -29.17
CA THR A 375 19.23 18.99 -27.99
C THR A 375 19.18 17.48 -27.82
N PHE A 376 19.52 16.99 -26.63
CA PHE A 376 19.39 15.58 -26.26
C PHE A 376 17.96 15.27 -25.82
N SER A 377 17.36 14.27 -26.47
CA SER A 377 16.06 13.72 -26.10
C SER A 377 16.21 12.24 -25.79
N ALA A 378 15.41 11.75 -24.84
CA ALA A 378 15.33 10.33 -24.52
C ALA A 378 13.95 9.94 -24.01
N TYR A 379 13.58 8.69 -24.26
CA TYR A 379 12.34 8.08 -23.82
C TYR A 379 12.57 6.59 -23.53
N MET A 380 11.71 5.99 -22.70
CA MET A 380 11.80 4.60 -22.28
C MET A 380 10.68 3.78 -22.92
N THR A 381 10.98 2.59 -23.41
CA THR A 381 9.99 1.65 -23.95
C THR A 381 10.33 0.20 -23.57
N ARG A 382 9.41 -0.74 -23.82
CA ARG A 382 9.66 -2.19 -23.66
C ARG A 382 10.36 -2.84 -24.85
N PHE A 383 10.50 -2.13 -25.96
CA PHE A 383 10.93 -2.70 -27.22
C PHE A 383 12.13 -1.95 -27.80
N ALA A 384 13.08 -2.70 -28.36
CA ALA A 384 14.14 -2.12 -29.17
C ALA A 384 13.60 -1.82 -30.58
N LYS A 385 12.85 -0.73 -30.74
CA LYS A 385 12.41 -0.23 -32.06
C LYS A 385 13.17 1.04 -32.42
N ARG A 386 13.56 1.20 -33.69
CA ARG A 386 14.06 2.48 -34.22
C ARG A 386 12.91 3.16 -34.93
N GLU A 387 12.43 4.30 -34.45
CA GLU A 387 11.29 5.00 -35.05
C GLU A 387 11.68 5.90 -36.22
N GLY A 388 12.72 5.53 -36.98
CA GLY A 388 13.12 6.26 -38.18
C GLY A 388 13.79 7.62 -37.93
N LEU A 389 14.10 7.96 -36.68
CA LEU A 389 14.90 9.15 -36.35
C LEU A 389 16.38 8.91 -36.69
N GLU A 390 16.95 9.76 -37.56
CA GLU A 390 18.38 9.68 -37.90
C GLU A 390 19.24 9.75 -36.63
N LYS A 391 20.15 8.77 -36.46
CA LYS A 391 21.09 8.63 -35.33
C LYS A 391 20.45 8.32 -33.96
N GLU A 392 19.24 7.77 -33.93
CA GLU A 392 18.67 7.19 -32.72
C GLU A 392 19.50 6.00 -32.21
N MET A 393 19.81 6.02 -30.92
CA MET A 393 20.51 4.94 -30.22
C MET A 393 19.63 4.41 -29.10
N PHE A 394 19.65 3.10 -28.90
CA PHE A 394 18.97 2.46 -27.78
C PHE A 394 19.94 1.66 -26.94
N CYS A 395 19.66 1.58 -25.64
CA CYS A 395 20.40 0.73 -24.72
C CYS A 395 19.45 0.07 -23.72
N CYS A 396 19.75 -1.19 -23.38
CA CYS A 396 19.05 -1.88 -22.30
C CYS A 396 19.36 -1.16 -20.98
N CYS A 397 18.31 -0.81 -20.25
CA CYS A 397 18.34 -0.08 -19.01
C CYS A 397 17.76 -0.87 -17.85
N ASN A 398 18.47 -0.82 -16.72
CA ASN A 398 18.06 -1.51 -15.51
C ASN A 398 17.49 -0.51 -14.49
N PHE A 399 16.50 -0.95 -13.72
CA PHE A 399 16.05 -0.17 -12.58
C PHE A 399 17.18 -0.05 -11.56
N LYS A 400 17.42 1.17 -11.07
CA LYS A 400 18.46 1.42 -10.09
C LYS A 400 18.05 0.84 -8.74
N ASP A 401 18.93 0.02 -8.16
CA ASP A 401 18.85 -0.32 -6.75
C ASP A 401 19.34 0.87 -5.92
N SER A 402 18.44 1.44 -5.11
CA SER A 402 18.72 2.60 -4.26
C SER A 402 19.55 2.25 -3.03
N ARG A 403 19.50 0.98 -2.60
CA ARG A 403 20.11 0.53 -1.36
C ARG A 403 21.61 0.42 -1.46
N VAL A 404 22.27 0.71 -0.34
CA VAL A 404 23.71 0.54 -0.19
C VAL A 404 23.95 -0.71 0.64
N GLY A 405 24.66 -1.70 0.09
CA GLY A 405 24.84 -2.99 0.76
C GLY A 405 23.53 -3.74 1.02
N GLY A 406 22.50 -3.50 0.20
CA GLY A 406 21.18 -4.13 0.36
C GLY A 406 20.30 -3.53 1.45
N ARG A 407 20.69 -2.38 2.02
CA ARG A 407 20.01 -1.70 3.14
C ARG A 407 19.53 -0.29 2.78
N TYR A 408 18.41 0.11 3.36
CA TYR A 408 17.90 1.48 3.31
C TYR A 408 18.48 2.36 4.42
N LEU A 409 18.76 1.78 5.59
CA LEU A 409 19.31 2.45 6.77
C LEU A 409 20.79 2.13 7.00
N LYS A 410 21.51 3.07 7.62
CA LYS A 410 22.92 2.88 8.02
C LYS A 410 23.00 1.89 9.18
N THR A 411 24.01 1.02 9.15
CA THR A 411 24.23 -0.01 10.18
C THR A 411 24.55 0.56 11.58
N SER A 412 25.06 1.78 11.65
CA SER A 412 25.32 2.48 12.91
C SER A 412 24.08 3.10 13.56
N ALA A 413 22.94 3.14 12.87
CA ALA A 413 21.73 3.74 13.39
C ALA A 413 21.06 2.83 14.44
N LYS A 414 20.68 3.43 15.56
CA LYS A 414 19.94 2.81 16.67
C LYS A 414 18.70 3.64 16.96
N PHE A 415 17.66 3.01 17.46
CA PHE A 415 16.34 3.62 17.60
C PHE A 415 15.66 3.23 18.92
N ILE A 416 14.80 4.13 19.39
CA ILE A 416 13.80 3.86 20.42
C ILE A 416 12.43 3.73 19.74
N LEU A 417 11.64 2.77 20.20
CA LEU A 417 10.25 2.56 19.83
C LEU A 417 9.33 2.69 21.03
N THR A 418 8.25 3.44 20.87
CA THR A 418 7.12 3.41 21.79
C THR A 418 6.20 2.22 21.48
N ASP A 419 5.23 1.97 22.36
CA ASP A 419 4.26 0.87 22.23
C ASP A 419 3.43 0.94 20.93
N ASP A 420 3.09 2.17 20.51
CA ASP A 420 2.42 2.49 19.25
C ASP A 420 3.39 2.65 18.06
N ILE A 421 4.60 2.11 18.16
CA ILE A 421 5.62 2.07 17.10
C ILE A 421 6.00 3.46 16.56
N VAL A 422 6.12 4.47 17.42
CA VAL A 422 6.81 5.71 17.06
C VAL A 422 8.31 5.47 17.13
N ILE A 423 9.01 5.70 16.03
CA ILE A 423 10.43 5.38 15.85
C ILE A 423 11.24 6.67 15.91
N THR A 424 12.17 6.76 16.86
CA THR A 424 13.06 7.92 17.03
C THR A 424 14.52 7.48 17.15
N PRO A 425 15.50 8.29 16.68
CA PRO A 425 16.91 7.97 16.88
C PRO A 425 17.25 7.82 18.38
N LEU A 426 17.99 6.76 18.71
CA LEU A 426 18.42 6.50 20.09
C LEU A 426 19.45 7.54 20.54
N THR A 427 19.15 8.22 21.64
CA THR A 427 20.09 9.07 22.38
C THR A 427 19.99 8.75 23.87
N SER A 428 21.07 8.92 24.65
CA SER A 428 20.99 8.66 26.10
C SER A 428 19.96 9.55 26.81
N PHE A 429 19.71 10.76 26.29
CA PHE A 429 18.70 11.67 26.83
C PHE A 429 17.26 11.24 26.49
N SER A 430 17.02 10.56 25.36
CA SER A 430 15.66 10.15 24.97
C SER A 430 15.08 9.08 25.90
N SER A 431 15.87 8.11 26.35
CA SER A 431 15.39 7.07 27.29
C SER A 431 15.02 7.68 28.65
N ILE A 432 15.85 8.58 29.20
CA ILE A 432 15.58 9.28 30.46
C ILE A 432 14.33 10.16 30.33
N THR A 433 14.20 10.89 29.23
CA THR A 433 13.02 11.74 28.97
C THR A 433 11.75 10.91 28.87
N LEU A 434 11.81 9.72 28.25
CA LEU A 434 10.67 8.83 28.11
C LEU A 434 10.25 8.23 29.46
N LEU A 435 11.20 7.77 30.28
CA LEU A 435 10.93 7.31 31.65
C LEU A 435 10.29 8.42 32.50
N GLY A 436 10.81 9.66 32.41
CA GLY A 436 10.23 10.81 33.08
C GLY A 436 8.79 11.10 32.65
N LYS A 437 8.48 11.00 31.34
CA LYS A 437 7.10 11.13 30.81
C LYS A 437 6.18 10.03 31.32
N LEU A 438 6.68 8.80 31.42
CA LEU A 438 5.92 7.64 31.91
C LEU A 438 5.80 7.62 33.44
N LYS A 439 6.53 8.48 34.16
CA LYS A 439 6.57 8.57 35.63
C LYS A 439 6.99 7.26 36.29
N VAL A 440 7.92 6.53 35.67
CA VAL A 440 8.46 5.27 36.19
C VAL A 440 9.73 5.55 37.00
N PRO A 441 9.86 5.03 38.23
CA PRO A 441 11.10 5.11 39.01
C PRO A 441 12.30 4.46 38.29
N PHE A 442 13.50 5.00 38.47
CA PHE A 442 14.73 4.50 37.81
C PHE A 442 15.20 3.12 38.31
N ASP A 443 14.64 2.61 39.39
CA ASP A 443 14.90 1.26 39.91
C ASP A 443 13.85 0.22 39.46
N ASP A 444 12.72 0.68 38.93
CA ASP A 444 11.53 -0.12 38.58
C ASP A 444 11.44 -0.45 37.09
N PHE A 445 12.57 -0.81 36.47
CA PHE A 445 12.56 -1.33 35.10
C PHE A 445 13.49 -2.53 34.90
N GLU A 446 13.13 -3.38 33.96
CA GLU A 446 13.92 -4.52 33.50
C GLU A 446 13.98 -4.55 31.98
N GLU A 447 14.98 -5.25 31.45
CA GLU A 447 15.23 -5.37 30.03
C GLU A 447 15.17 -6.83 29.59
N VAL A 448 14.38 -7.11 28.56
CA VAL A 448 14.19 -8.44 27.99
C VAL A 448 14.57 -8.40 26.51
N GLU A 449 15.49 -9.27 26.09
CA GLU A 449 15.80 -9.45 24.66
C GLU A 449 14.80 -10.43 24.04
N VAL A 450 14.02 -9.95 23.07
CA VAL A 450 13.05 -10.74 22.32
C VAL A 450 13.58 -11.00 20.92
N SER A 451 13.48 -12.25 20.48
CA SER A 451 13.79 -12.64 19.11
C SER A 451 12.51 -12.64 18.26
N ILE A 452 12.52 -11.92 17.14
CA ILE A 452 11.38 -11.71 16.23
C ILE A 452 11.62 -12.46 14.91
N GLY A 453 10.84 -13.49 14.65
CA GLY A 453 10.77 -14.20 13.38
C GLY A 453 9.50 -13.83 12.61
N ILE A 454 9.07 -14.71 11.70
CA ILE A 454 7.90 -14.47 10.86
C ILE A 454 6.59 -14.44 11.65
N ASP A 455 6.43 -15.35 12.62
CA ASP A 455 5.20 -15.44 13.41
C ASP A 455 5.02 -14.20 14.28
N GLU A 456 6.08 -13.78 14.99
CA GLU A 456 6.05 -12.58 15.83
C GLU A 456 5.95 -11.30 14.98
N GLY A 457 6.61 -11.28 13.81
CA GLY A 457 6.48 -10.17 12.86
C GLY A 457 5.05 -10.01 12.34
N LEU A 458 4.36 -11.13 12.08
CA LEU A 458 2.95 -11.17 11.68
C LEU A 458 2.02 -10.69 12.80
N GLU A 459 2.28 -11.06 14.05
CA GLU A 459 1.53 -10.56 15.22
C GLU A 459 1.72 -9.05 15.42
N ILE A 460 2.96 -8.55 15.31
CA ILE A 460 3.26 -7.10 15.35
C ILE A 460 2.50 -6.40 14.22
N PHE A 461 2.50 -6.97 13.03
CA PHE A 461 1.85 -6.37 11.87
C PHE A 461 0.32 -6.32 12.02
N ASP A 462 -0.31 -7.41 12.45
CA ASP A 462 -1.75 -7.44 12.73
C ASP A 462 -2.14 -6.44 13.84
N ALA A 463 -1.36 -6.39 14.92
CA ALA A 463 -1.57 -5.43 16.00
C ALA A 463 -1.39 -3.98 15.51
N ALA A 464 -0.40 -3.71 14.66
CA ALA A 464 -0.15 -2.38 14.09
C ALA A 464 -1.30 -1.88 13.20
N LEU A 465 -2.08 -2.78 12.60
CA LEU A 465 -3.27 -2.42 11.82
C LEU A 465 -4.49 -2.12 12.70
N LYS A 466 -4.55 -2.68 13.91
CA LYS A 466 -5.73 -2.66 14.80
C LYS A 466 -5.63 -1.69 15.97
N SER A 467 -4.43 -1.41 16.47
CA SER A 467 -4.25 -0.73 17.76
C SER A 467 -3.12 0.31 17.77
N MET A 468 -3.14 1.12 18.85
CA MET A 468 -2.09 2.06 19.25
C MET A 468 -1.28 1.49 20.44
N SER A 469 -1.21 0.17 20.54
CA SER A 469 -0.51 -0.57 21.60
C SER A 469 0.12 -1.83 21.00
N ALA A 470 0.66 -1.69 19.78
CA ALA A 470 0.93 -2.82 18.92
C ALA A 470 1.98 -3.77 19.51
N LEU A 471 3.04 -3.23 20.14
CA LEU A 471 4.08 -4.05 20.75
C LEU A 471 3.59 -4.79 21.99
N THR A 472 2.77 -4.13 22.82
CA THR A 472 2.09 -4.74 23.96
C THR A 472 1.16 -5.87 23.51
N ASP A 473 0.32 -5.61 22.50
CA ASP A 473 -0.67 -6.57 22.01
C ASP A 473 -0.03 -7.80 21.36
N SER A 474 1.14 -7.63 20.71
CA SER A 474 1.85 -8.73 20.04
C SER A 474 2.88 -9.44 20.92
N LEU A 475 3.62 -8.74 21.80
CA LEU A 475 4.81 -9.31 22.45
C LEU A 475 4.59 -9.73 23.91
N LEU A 476 3.57 -9.21 24.61
CA LEU A 476 3.40 -9.46 26.04
C LEU A 476 3.29 -10.95 26.40
N LYS A 477 2.53 -11.72 25.61
CA LYS A 477 2.37 -13.17 25.86
C LYS A 477 3.71 -13.88 25.80
N LYS A 478 4.49 -13.56 24.77
CA LYS A 478 5.80 -14.16 24.54
C LYS A 478 6.81 -13.79 25.61
N ILE A 479 6.81 -12.54 26.08
CA ILE A 479 7.72 -12.10 27.15
C ILE A 479 7.45 -12.90 28.42
N LYS A 480 6.18 -13.09 28.81
CA LYS A 480 5.79 -13.90 29.98
C LYS A 480 6.14 -15.39 29.86
N GLU A 481 6.19 -15.93 28.65
CA GLU A 481 6.62 -17.31 28.39
C GLU A 481 8.15 -17.49 28.46
N THR A 482 8.93 -16.42 28.31
CA THR A 482 10.40 -16.47 28.34
C THR A 482 10.94 -16.41 29.79
N GLU A 483 10.12 -15.96 30.73
CA GLU A 483 10.44 -15.82 32.16
C GLU A 483 10.07 -17.06 33.02
N ASN A 484 9.31 -18.01 32.45
CA ASN A 484 8.99 -19.31 33.05
C ASN A 484 9.83 -20.42 32.42
#